data_AF-A0A1B7MK12-F1
#
_entry.id   AF-A0A1B7MK12-F1
#
_cell.length_a   1.000
_cell.length_b   1.000
_cell.length_c   1.000
_cell.angle_alpha   90.00
_cell.angle_beta   90.00
_cell.angle_gamma   90.00
#
_symmetry.space_group_name_H-M   'P 1'
#
loop_
_entity.id
_entity.type
_entity.pdbx_description
1 polymer ?
#
loop_
_entity_poly.entity_id
_entity_poly.type
_entity_poly.pdbx_seq_one_letter_code
_entity_poly.pdbx_strand_id
1 'polypeptide(L)'
;MSDVGIVHHLKDHYDQEEYGLSVITFRQMRNTWGWKRTLKQRHTLEFIEQFVREIRQRFPCRGAEAVMRDLRRRFDFHVPRAPSLSLG
;
A
#
# COMPACT_ATOMS: atom_id res chain seq x y z
N MET A 1 -2.21 -9.34 2.87
CA MET A 1 -3.56 -9.96 2.96
C MET A 1 -4.37 -9.66 1.71
N SER A 2 -5.04 -10.65 1.11
CA SER A 2 -5.92 -10.49 -0.06
C SER A 2 -7.36 -10.21 0.36
N ASP A 3 -8.15 -9.54 -0.49
CA ASP A 3 -9.58 -9.30 -0.23
C ASP A 3 -10.33 -10.61 0.00
N VAL A 4 -9.96 -11.66 -0.75
CA VAL A 4 -10.52 -13.02 -0.60
C VAL A 4 -10.19 -13.59 0.77
N GLY A 5 -8.95 -13.43 1.25
CA GLY A 5 -8.55 -13.89 2.58
C GLY A 5 -9.27 -13.15 3.70
N ILE A 6 -9.48 -11.84 3.56
CA ILE A 6 -10.25 -11.06 4.55
C ILE A 6 -11.69 -11.56 4.61
N VAL A 7 -12.36 -11.69 3.47
CA VAL A 7 -13.75 -12.19 3.43
C VAL A 7 -13.83 -13.62 3.95
N HIS A 8 -12.85 -14.48 3.64
CA HIS A 8 -12.81 -15.84 4.16
C HIS A 8 -12.77 -15.86 5.69
N HIS A 9 -11.91 -15.05 6.33
CA HIS A 9 -11.88 -14.95 7.79
C HIS A 9 -13.11 -14.29 8.39
N LEU A 10 -13.74 -13.35 7.68
CA LEU A 10 -14.96 -12.72 8.18
C LEU A 10 -16.13 -13.72 8.24
N LYS A 11 -16.16 -14.74 7.36
CA LYS A 11 -17.24 -15.76 7.35
C LYS A 11 -17.40 -16.48 8.68
N ASP A 12 -16.33 -16.60 9.47
CA ASP A 12 -16.37 -17.24 10.79
C ASP A 12 -17.09 -16.36 11.84
N HIS A 13 -17.46 -15.13 11.48
CA HIS A 13 -17.99 -14.12 12.40
C HIS A 13 -19.38 -13.58 12.03
N TYR A 14 -19.98 -14.03 10.92
CA TYR A 14 -21.36 -13.65 10.55
C TYR A 14 -22.07 -14.80 9.86
N ASP A 15 -23.40 -14.85 10.00
CA ASP A 15 -24.22 -15.82 9.28
C ASP A 15 -24.21 -15.51 7.78
N GLN A 16 -23.57 -16.38 7.00
CA GLN A 16 -23.43 -16.17 5.57
C GLN A 16 -24.74 -16.36 4.81
N GLU A 17 -25.67 -17.17 5.32
CA GLU A 17 -26.98 -17.41 4.70
C GLU A 17 -27.90 -16.21 4.91
N GLU A 18 -27.78 -15.53 6.06
CA GLU A 18 -28.57 -14.34 6.38
C GLU A 18 -27.99 -13.05 5.77
N TYR A 19 -26.66 -12.84 5.84
CA TYR A 19 -26.03 -11.55 5.52
C TYR A 19 -25.15 -11.53 4.26
N GLY A 20 -24.88 -12.69 3.64
CA GLY A 20 -24.33 -12.80 2.28
C GLY A 20 -23.20 -11.83 1.90
N LEU A 21 -22.04 -11.87 2.56
CA LEU A 21 -20.92 -11.00 2.19
C LEU A 21 -20.06 -11.64 1.08
N SER A 22 -20.19 -11.13 -0.14
CA SER A 22 -19.32 -11.48 -1.26
C SER A 22 -18.04 -10.63 -1.28
N VAL A 23 -17.00 -11.13 -1.96
CA VAL A 23 -15.75 -10.37 -2.20
C VAL A 23 -16.02 -9.07 -2.98
N ILE A 24 -17.05 -9.05 -3.83
CA ILE A 24 -17.44 -7.87 -4.61
C ILE A 24 -18.07 -6.82 -3.69
N THR A 25 -19.01 -7.23 -2.83
CA THR A 25 -19.64 -6.36 -1.83
C THR A 25 -18.59 -5.78 -0.88
N PHE A 26 -17.67 -6.61 -0.40
CA PHE A 26 -16.56 -6.17 0.45
C PHE A 26 -15.62 -5.17 -0.27
N ARG A 27 -15.38 -5.34 -1.57
CA ARG A 27 -14.64 -4.35 -2.39
C ARG A 27 -15.36 -3.01 -2.49
N GLN A 28 -16.68 -3.02 -2.63
CA GLN A 28 -17.49 -1.79 -2.65
C GLN A 28 -17.44 -1.09 -1.28
N MET A 29 -17.67 -1.82 -0.19
CA MET A 29 -17.62 -1.28 1.18
C MET A 29 -16.27 -0.62 1.50
N ARG A 30 -15.16 -1.27 1.15
CA ARG A 30 -13.83 -0.65 1.32
C ARG A 30 -13.65 0.63 0.51
N ASN A 31 -14.21 0.72 -0.69
CA ASN A 31 -14.13 1.96 -1.45
C ASN A 31 -14.94 3.07 -0.76
N THR A 32 -16.13 2.75 -0.25
CA THR A 32 -16.97 3.68 0.53
C THR A 32 -16.27 4.14 1.81
N TRP A 33 -15.61 3.23 2.53
CA TRP A 33 -14.86 3.54 3.76
C TRP A 33 -13.48 4.13 3.52
N GLY A 34 -13.06 4.31 2.27
CA GLY A 34 -11.75 4.86 1.93
C GLY A 34 -10.57 3.92 2.22
N TRP A 35 -10.81 2.64 2.47
CA TRP A 35 -9.79 1.60 2.74
C TRP A 35 -9.14 1.16 1.42
N LYS A 36 -8.45 2.10 0.80
CA LYS A 36 -7.76 1.91 -0.48
C LYS A 36 -6.49 1.10 -0.22
N ARG A 37 -6.33 0.01 -0.97
CA ARG A 37 -5.01 -0.62 -1.09
C ARG A 37 -4.02 0.41 -1.60
N THR A 38 -2.81 0.27 -1.10
CA THR A 38 -1.55 0.86 -1.54
C THR A 38 -1.45 1.23 -3.03
N LEU A 39 -1.92 0.35 -3.92
CA LEU A 39 -1.89 0.56 -5.38
C LEU A 39 -2.78 1.71 -5.91
N LYS A 40 -3.74 2.20 -5.12
CA LYS A 40 -4.56 3.38 -5.49
C LYS A 40 -3.89 4.70 -5.09
N GLN A 41 -2.73 4.67 -4.45
CA GLN A 41 -1.89 5.85 -4.37
C GLN A 41 -1.35 6.11 -5.79
N ARG A 42 -1.98 7.04 -6.52
CA ARG A 42 -1.62 7.48 -7.89
C ARG A 42 -0.27 8.20 -7.94
N HIS A 43 0.70 7.79 -7.14
CA HIS A 43 2.04 8.32 -7.21
C HIS A 43 2.72 7.66 -8.41
N THR A 44 2.92 8.45 -9.46
CA THR A 44 3.79 8.06 -10.57
C THR A 44 5.21 7.87 -10.05
N LEU A 45 6.01 7.05 -10.74
CA LEU A 45 7.42 6.86 -10.38
C LEU A 45 8.18 8.20 -10.33
N GLU A 46 7.84 9.12 -11.24
CA GLU A 46 8.36 10.49 -11.29
C GLU A 46 8.03 11.30 -10.03
N PHE A 47 6.81 11.16 -9.50
CA PHE A 47 6.41 11.84 -8.26
C PHE A 47 7.21 11.32 -7.06
N ILE A 48 7.42 10.01 -6.97
CA ILE A 48 8.18 9.38 -5.88
C ILE A 48 9.67 9.75 -5.96
N GLU A 49 10.21 9.93 -7.17
CA GLU A 49 11.61 10.27 -7.40
C GLU A 49 12.02 11.56 -6.68
N GLN A 50 11.16 12.58 -6.67
CA GLN A 50 11.43 13.83 -5.95
C GLN A 50 11.64 13.58 -4.45
N PHE A 51 10.77 12.80 -3.81
CA PHE A 51 10.90 12.48 -2.38
C PHE A 51 12.10 11.57 -2.08
N VAL A 52 12.43 10.66 -3.01
CA VAL A 52 13.67 9.85 -2.92
C VAL A 52 14.89 10.75 -2.93
N ARG A 53 14.94 11.75 -3.83
CA ARG A 53 16.04 12.72 -3.92
C ARG A 53 16.16 13.56 -2.64
N GLU A 54 15.05 14.05 -2.09
CA GLU A 54 15.04 14.79 -0.82
C GLU A 54 15.59 13.95 0.35
N ILE A 55 15.21 12.68 0.43
CA ILE A 55 15.73 11.77 1.48
C ILE A 55 17.22 11.51 1.29
N ARG A 56 17.69 11.29 0.05
CA ARG A 56 19.11 11.07 -0.27
C ARG A 56 19.95 12.33 -0.05
N GLN A 57 19.46 13.52 -0.36
CA GLN A 57 20.16 14.77 -0.04
C GLN A 57 20.38 14.93 1.46
N ARG A 58 19.37 14.56 2.26
CA ARG A 58 19.47 14.65 3.73
C ARG A 58 20.28 13.51 4.34
N PHE A 59 20.32 12.36 3.70
CA PHE A 59 21.01 11.15 4.15
C PHE A 59 21.71 10.43 2.99
N PRO A 60 22.87 10.92 2.51
CA PRO A 60 23.49 10.44 1.28
C PRO A 60 23.95 8.97 1.35
N CYS A 61 24.27 8.47 2.54
CA CYS A 61 24.76 7.10 2.74
C CYS A 61 23.65 6.07 3.02
N ARG A 62 22.36 6.45 2.98
CA ARG A 62 21.26 5.51 3.28
C ARG A 62 20.97 4.60 2.09
N GLY A 63 21.06 3.30 2.33
CA GLY A 63 20.65 2.28 1.35
C GLY A 63 19.15 2.30 1.04
N ALA A 64 18.76 1.66 -0.07
CA ALA A 64 17.40 1.68 -0.60
C ALA A 64 16.31 1.30 0.43
N GLU A 65 16.57 0.31 1.29
CA GLU A 65 15.64 -0.13 2.34
C GLU A 65 15.35 0.97 3.38
N ALA A 66 16.35 1.77 3.72
CA ALA A 66 16.19 2.88 4.65
C ALA A 66 15.40 4.03 4.00
N VAL A 67 15.62 4.28 2.70
CA VAL A 67 14.84 5.26 1.94
C VAL A 67 13.38 4.84 1.82
N MET A 68 13.09 3.57 1.51
CA MET A 68 11.72 3.05 1.45
C MET A 68 11.02 3.13 2.81
N ARG A 69 11.74 2.86 3.90
CA ARG A 69 11.21 3.02 5.26
C ARG A 69 10.86 4.47 5.56
N ASP A 70 11.71 5.42 5.17
CA ASP A 70 11.45 6.84 5.35
C ASP A 70 10.29 7.33 4.48
N LEU A 71 10.19 6.87 3.23
CA LEU A 71 9.05 7.17 2.35
C LEU A 71 7.72 6.74 2.99
N ARG A 72 7.69 5.53 3.57
CA ARG A 72 6.52 5.02 4.27
C ARG A 72 6.21 5.80 5.56
N ARG A 73 7.23 6.11 6.36
CA ARG A 73 7.02 6.78 7.66
C ARG A 73 6.66 8.25 7.54
N ARG A 74 7.26 8.95 6.57
CA ARG A 74 7.16 10.41 6.46
C ARG A 74 6.07 10.86 5.49
N PHE A 75 5.84 10.08 4.44
CA PHE A 75 4.96 10.47 3.35
C PHE A 75 3.82 9.46 3.12
N ASP A 76 3.72 8.43 3.97
CA ASP A 76 2.78 7.31 3.82
C ASP A 76 2.86 6.61 2.46
N PHE A 77 4.00 6.75 1.77
CA PHE A 77 4.22 6.14 0.46
C PHE A 77 4.69 4.71 0.61
N HIS A 78 3.98 3.85 -0.09
CA HIS A 78 4.32 2.46 -0.17
C HIS A 78 4.80 2.11 -1.56
N VAL A 79 6.11 2.10 -1.69
CA VAL A 79 6.78 1.87 -2.97
C VAL A 79 7.04 0.36 -3.14
N PRO A 80 6.67 -0.26 -4.28
CA PRO A 80 7.08 -1.62 -4.58
C PRO A 80 8.60 -1.70 -4.77
N ARG A 81 9.19 -2.85 -4.44
CA ARG A 81 10.63 -3.08 -4.59
C ARG A 81 10.97 -3.21 -6.08
N ALA A 82 11.29 -2.09 -6.73
CA ALA A 82 11.73 -2.07 -8.12
C ALA A 82 13.28 -2.00 -8.18
N PRO A 83 13.91 -2.62 -9.19
CA PRO A 83 15.37 -2.61 -9.38
C PRO A 83 15.95 -1.24 -9.76
N SER A 84 15.12 -0.21 -9.98
CA SER A 84 15.61 1.15 -10.25
C SER A 84 16.07 1.90 -8.99
N LEU A 85 15.72 1.43 -7.79
CA LEU A 85 16.20 2.01 -6.53
C LEU A 85 17.62 1.56 -6.14
N SER A 86 18.20 0.60 -6.88
CA SER A 86 19.57 0.09 -6.71
C SER A 86 20.62 0.77 -7.59
N LEU A 87 20.31 1.91 -8.23
CA LEU A 87 21.34 2.74 -8.86
C LEU A 87 21.93 3.71 -7.81
N GLY A 88 23.15 3.38 -7.39
CA GLY A 88 23.95 4.08 -6.39
C GLY A 88 25.06 3.16 -5.91
#